data_AF-A0A9W4GV02-F1
#
_entry.id   AF-A0A9W4GV02-F1
#
_cell.length_a   1.000
_cell.length_b   1.000
_cell.length_c   1.000
_cell.angle_alpha   90.00
_cell.angle_beta   90.00
_cell.angle_gamma   90.00
#
_symmetry.space_group_name_H-M   'P 1'
#
loop_
_entity.id
_entity.type
_entity.pdbx_description
1 polymer ?
#
loop_
_entity_poly.entity_id
_entity_poly.type
_entity_poly.pdbx_seq_one_letter_code
_entity_poly.pdbx_strand_id
1 'polypeptide(L)'
;MVGEPGAEHMNGVAKYVVSRTLDKAEWNNSTIIGADPVDAITRLKQQDGGDITVAGSATLVHWLLGQGLVDEIDLLIDPVVVGRGKRLFQDGLSNTALTVVSSEMFDSGVHHVVYAPQQA
;
A
#
# COMPACT_ATOMS: atom_id res chain seq x y z
N MET A 1 -14.11 26.46 -9.13
CA MET A 1 -13.75 25.46 -8.12
C MET A 1 -12.49 24.77 -8.63
N VAL A 2 -11.31 25.27 -8.24
CA VAL A 2 -10.04 24.57 -8.52
C VAL A 2 -10.01 23.36 -7.59
N GLY A 3 -9.72 22.16 -8.11
CA GLY A 3 -9.68 20.97 -7.29
C GLY A 3 -8.55 21.09 -6.27
N GLU A 4 -8.71 20.52 -5.08
CA GLU A 4 -7.58 20.44 -4.17
C GLU A 4 -6.45 19.65 -4.84
N PRO A 5 -5.17 20.07 -4.75
CA PRO A 5 -4.07 19.47 -5.51
C PRO A 5 -3.99 17.93 -5.39
N GLY A 6 -4.30 17.39 -4.22
CA GLY A 6 -4.37 15.95 -3.99
C GLY A 6 -5.51 15.25 -4.74
N ALA A 7 -6.68 15.90 -4.84
CA ALA A 7 -7.83 15.37 -5.57
C ALA A 7 -7.57 15.35 -7.08
N GLU A 8 -6.92 16.38 -7.64
CA GLU A 8 -6.55 16.41 -9.06
C GLU A 8 -5.55 15.29 -9.39
N HIS A 9 -4.52 15.11 -8.55
CA HIS A 9 -3.56 14.02 -8.68
C HIS A 9 -4.26 12.65 -8.62
N MET A 10 -5.05 12.39 -7.57
CA MET A 10 -5.79 11.14 -7.42
C MET A 10 -6.72 10.86 -8.60
N ASN A 11 -7.36 11.88 -9.18
CA ASN A 11 -8.22 11.70 -10.35
C ASN A 11 -7.44 11.38 -11.64
N GLY A 12 -6.21 11.87 -11.76
CA GLY A 12 -5.34 11.66 -12.91
C GLY A 12 -4.65 10.30 -12.95
N VAL A 13 -4.24 9.76 -11.81
CA VAL A 13 -3.45 8.50 -11.76
C VAL A 13 -4.27 7.25 -12.12
N ALA A 14 -3.57 6.25 -12.66
CA ALA A 14 -4.11 4.90 -12.84
C ALA A 14 -4.42 4.26 -11.48
N LYS A 15 -5.55 3.56 -11.39
CA LYS A 15 -6.03 2.91 -10.16
C LYS A 15 -6.26 1.44 -10.44
N TYR A 16 -5.80 0.60 -9.53
CA TYR A 16 -5.99 -0.84 -9.61
C TYR A 16 -6.81 -1.29 -8.41
N VAL A 17 -7.97 -1.88 -8.67
CA VAL A 17 -8.91 -2.32 -7.64
C VAL A 17 -8.86 -3.84 -7.57
N VAL A 18 -8.16 -4.37 -6.56
CA VAL A 18 -8.12 -5.81 -6.30
C VAL A 18 -9.45 -6.22 -5.68
N SER A 19 -10.27 -7.00 -6.40
CA SER A 19 -11.59 -7.42 -5.94
C SER A 19 -12.03 -8.75 -6.55
N ARG A 20 -12.76 -9.55 -5.78
CA ARG A 20 -13.32 -10.83 -6.24
C ARG A 20 -14.77 -10.75 -6.72
N THR A 21 -15.47 -9.67 -6.39
CA THR A 21 -16.93 -9.55 -6.55
C THR A 21 -17.35 -8.27 -7.26
N LEU A 22 -16.40 -7.36 -7.53
CA LEU A 22 -16.71 -6.11 -8.20
C LEU A 22 -16.58 -6.33 -9.70
N ASP A 23 -17.65 -6.07 -10.44
CA ASP A 23 -17.67 -6.22 -11.89
C ASP A 23 -17.40 -4.88 -12.61
N LYS A 24 -17.61 -3.75 -11.93
CA LYS A 24 -17.45 -2.41 -12.49
C LYS A 24 -16.88 -1.42 -11.48
N ALA A 25 -15.92 -0.61 -11.91
CA ALA A 25 -15.38 0.52 -11.16
C ALA A 25 -15.82 1.83 -11.82
N GLU A 26 -16.51 2.69 -11.06
CA GLU A 26 -17.06 3.94 -11.59
C GLU A 26 -16.05 5.10 -11.60
N TRP A 27 -14.97 5.00 -10.83
CA TRP A 27 -13.96 6.04 -10.78
C TRP A 27 -13.07 5.98 -12.03
N ASN A 28 -12.92 7.12 -12.71
CA ASN A 28 -12.00 7.30 -13.82
C ASN A 28 -10.60 6.68 -13.58
N ASN A 29 -10.05 6.11 -14.65
CA ASN A 29 -8.75 5.41 -14.68
C ASN A 29 -8.65 4.19 -13.74
N SER A 30 -9.78 3.53 -13.44
CA SER A 30 -9.79 2.32 -12.61
C SER A 30 -9.82 1.04 -13.44
N THR A 31 -8.94 0.10 -13.09
CA THR A 31 -8.89 -1.27 -13.62
C THR A 31 -9.13 -2.25 -12.49
N ILE A 32 -10.02 -3.21 -12.67
CA ILE A 32 -10.29 -4.25 -11.67
C ILE A 32 -9.31 -5.40 -11.88
N ILE A 33 -8.62 -5.80 -10.81
CA ILE A 33 -7.76 -6.99 -10.76
C ILE A 33 -8.55 -8.09 -10.04
N GLY A 34 -8.95 -9.11 -10.81
CA GLY A 34 -9.86 -10.18 -10.39
C GLY A 34 -9.17 -11.49 -10.01
N ALA A 35 -9.27 -12.48 -10.92
CA ALA A 35 -9.00 -13.89 -10.63
C ALA A 35 -7.55 -14.22 -10.24
N ASP A 36 -6.57 -13.46 -10.76
CA ASP A 36 -5.15 -13.70 -10.49
C ASP A 36 -4.42 -12.41 -10.11
N PRO A 37 -4.54 -11.97 -8.84
CA PRO A 37 -3.91 -10.74 -8.39
C PRO A 37 -2.38 -10.81 -8.32
N VAL A 38 -1.79 -12.00 -8.10
CA VAL A 38 -0.32 -12.15 -8.01
C VAL A 38 0.29 -11.88 -9.37
N ASP A 39 -0.17 -12.57 -10.41
CA ASP A 39 0.34 -12.38 -11.76
C ASP A 39 0.10 -10.96 -12.27
N ALA A 40 -1.10 -10.42 -12.05
CA ALA A 40 -1.45 -9.09 -12.51
C ALA A 40 -0.55 -8.02 -11.90
N ILE A 41 -0.32 -8.08 -10.58
CA ILE A 41 0.53 -7.13 -9.86
C ILE A 41 1.99 -7.34 -10.23
N THR A 42 2.45 -8.58 -10.38
CA THR A 42 3.83 -8.88 -10.83
C THR A 42 4.09 -8.29 -12.21
N ARG A 43 3.16 -8.46 -13.16
CA ARG A 43 3.26 -7.83 -14.49
C ARG A 43 3.20 -6.32 -14.39
N LEU A 44 2.36 -5.76 -13.52
CA LEU A 44 2.26 -4.32 -13.33
C LEU A 44 3.59 -3.73 -12.82
N LYS A 45 4.23 -4.38 -11.84
CA LYS A 45 5.56 -3.98 -11.32
C LYS A 45 6.67 -4.01 -12.39
N GLN A 46 6.48 -4.75 -13.48
CA GLN A 46 7.46 -4.87 -14.57
C GLN A 46 7.22 -3.86 -15.71
N GLN A 47 6.11 -3.11 -15.68
CA GLN A 47 5.82 -2.10 -16.69
C GLN A 47 6.61 -0.82 -16.41
N ASP A 48 6.92 -0.09 -17.48
CA ASP A 48 7.47 1.26 -17.36
C ASP A 48 6.48 2.17 -16.62
N GLY A 49 6.97 2.90 -15.63
CA GLY A 49 6.12 3.73 -14.78
C GLY A 49 6.87 4.27 -13.56
N GLY A 50 6.09 4.82 -12.62
CA GLY A 50 6.58 5.20 -11.30
C GLY A 50 6.14 4.19 -10.24
N ASP A 51 6.20 4.61 -8.98
CA ASP A 51 5.86 3.77 -7.84
C ASP A 51 4.38 3.38 -7.80
N ILE A 52 4.11 2.18 -7.27
CA ILE A 52 2.76 1.66 -7.08
C ILE A 52 2.42 1.74 -5.60
N THR A 53 1.67 2.77 -5.21
CA THR A 53 1.23 2.95 -3.82
C THR A 53 -0.05 2.18 -3.53
N VAL A 54 -0.09 1.47 -2.40
CA VAL A 54 -1.29 0.82 -1.89
C VAL A 54 -2.01 1.77 -0.93
N ALA A 55 -3.03 2.49 -1.42
CA ALA A 55 -3.85 3.37 -0.58
C ALA A 55 -4.64 2.62 0.52
N GLY A 56 -4.80 1.31 0.35
CA GLY A 56 -5.56 0.42 1.21
C GLY A 56 -6.02 -0.81 0.43
N SER A 57 -6.60 -1.82 1.06
CA SER A 57 -6.90 -1.94 2.49
C SER A 57 -5.77 -2.61 3.27
N ALA A 58 -5.81 -2.56 4.61
CA ALA A 58 -4.91 -3.36 5.46
C ALA A 58 -4.93 -4.86 5.07
N THR A 59 -6.09 -5.40 4.68
CA THR A 59 -6.20 -6.77 4.17
C THR A 59 -5.35 -6.99 2.92
N LEU A 60 -5.37 -6.05 1.97
CA LEU A 60 -4.57 -6.14 0.76
C LEU A 60 -3.08 -6.00 1.08
N VAL A 61 -2.70 -5.06 1.94
CA VAL A 61 -1.32 -4.88 2.40
C VAL A 61 -0.77 -6.15 3.04
N HIS A 62 -1.49 -6.75 3.99
CA HIS A 62 -1.05 -8.00 4.63
C HIS A 62 -0.88 -9.14 3.62
N TRP A 63 -1.80 -9.23 2.66
CA TRP A 63 -1.73 -10.24 1.61
C TRP A 63 -0.51 -10.03 0.71
N LEU A 64 -0.25 -8.80 0.25
CA LEU A 64 0.92 -8.47 -0.58
C LEU A 64 2.24 -8.74 0.13
N LEU A 65 2.34 -8.41 1.43
CA LEU A 65 3.50 -8.74 2.26
C LEU A 65 3.72 -10.26 2.28
N GLY A 66 2.67 -11.04 2.51
CA GLY A 66 2.74 -12.51 2.49
C GLY A 66 3.07 -13.11 1.13
N GLN A 67 2.80 -12.41 0.02
CA GLN A 67 3.19 -12.82 -1.33
C GLN A 67 4.60 -12.34 -1.72
N GLY A 68 5.30 -11.58 -0.88
CA GLY A 68 6.61 -11.00 -1.23
C GLY A 68 6.55 -9.94 -2.33
N LEU A 69 5.39 -9.28 -2.49
CA LEU A 69 5.16 -8.29 -3.55
C LEU A 69 5.42 -6.84 -3.11
N VAL A 70 5.74 -6.62 -1.84
CA VAL A 70 6.02 -5.30 -1.27
C VAL A 70 7.52 -5.03 -1.25
N ASP A 71 7.92 -3.89 -1.83
CA ASP A 71 9.33 -3.45 -1.84
C ASP A 71 9.63 -2.53 -0.66
N GLU A 72 8.71 -1.62 -0.32
CA GLU A 72 8.83 -0.67 0.78
C GLU A 72 7.54 -0.58 1.62
N ILE A 73 7.71 -0.28 2.91
CA ILE A 73 6.65 -0.09 3.89
C ILE A 73 6.85 1.27 4.55
N ASP A 74 6.06 2.25 4.12
CA ASP A 74 5.95 3.56 4.75
C ASP A 74 5.05 3.49 5.99
N LEU A 75 5.62 3.65 7.18
CA LEU A 75 4.88 3.71 8.43
C LEU A 75 4.85 5.12 8.98
N LEU A 76 3.63 5.66 9.10
CA LEU A 76 3.35 6.86 9.89
C LEU A 76 2.87 6.41 11.27
N ILE A 77 3.71 6.62 12.28
CA ILE A 77 3.45 6.23 13.66
C ILE A 77 3.00 7.46 14.44
N ASP A 78 1.70 7.55 14.68
CA ASP A 78 1.10 8.61 15.49
C ASP A 78 1.41 8.42 16.99
N PRO A 79 1.65 9.51 17.75
CA PRO A 79 1.91 9.46 19.19
C PRO A 79 0.62 9.24 20.00
N VAL A 80 -0.11 8.15 19.72
CA VAL A 80 -1.40 7.81 20.33
C VAL A 80 -1.51 6.32 20.63
N VAL A 81 -2.13 5.99 21.76
CA VAL A 81 -2.50 4.61 22.09
C VAL A 81 -3.99 4.40 21.79
N VAL A 82 -4.28 3.68 20.70
CA VAL A 82 -5.66 3.41 20.26
C VAL A 82 -6.34 2.30 21.10
N GLY A 83 -5.55 1.41 21.70
CA GLY A 83 -6.00 0.34 22.60
C GLY A 83 -6.67 -0.86 21.94
N ARG A 84 -7.52 -0.66 20.92
CA ARG A 84 -8.21 -1.73 20.17
C ARG A 84 -8.42 -1.36 18.70
N GLY A 85 -8.47 -2.36 17.82
CA GLY A 85 -8.75 -2.15 16.39
C GLY A 85 -8.03 -3.15 15.49
N LYS A 86 -8.02 -2.85 14.18
CA LYS A 86 -7.22 -3.62 13.22
C LYS A 86 -5.74 -3.37 13.47
N ARG A 87 -4.95 -4.44 13.42
CA ARG A 87 -3.48 -4.38 13.54
C ARG A 87 -2.86 -4.57 12.17
N LEU A 88 -1.77 -3.84 11.90
CA LEU A 88 -0.96 -3.99 10.69
C LEU A 88 -0.21 -5.33 10.64
N PHE A 89 0.24 -5.81 11.80
CA PHE A 89 0.85 -7.13 11.92
C PHE A 89 -0.10 -8.01 12.72
N GLN A 90 -0.62 -9.04 12.03
CA GLN A 90 -1.55 -10.01 12.59
C GLN A 90 -0.82 -11.30 12.96
N ASP A 91 -1.44 -12.12 13.79
CA ASP A 91 -0.91 -13.43 14.14
C ASP A 91 -0.81 -14.33 12.89
N GLY A 92 0.26 -15.13 12.80
CA GLY A 92 0.48 -16.06 11.70
C GLY A 92 1.22 -15.49 10.48
N LEU A 93 1.69 -14.24 10.53
CA LEU A 93 2.65 -13.74 9.54
C LEU A 93 4.00 -14.46 9.68
N SER A 94 4.60 -14.79 8.54
CA SER A 94 5.98 -15.29 8.50
C SER A 94 6.95 -14.25 9.05
N ASN A 95 8.04 -14.70 9.66
CA ASN A 95 9.10 -13.79 10.09
C ASN A 95 9.75 -13.14 8.86
N THR A 96 9.69 -11.81 8.77
CA THR A 96 10.31 -11.02 7.71
C THR A 96 11.26 -10.04 8.35
N ALA A 97 12.56 -10.20 8.09
CA ALA A 97 13.55 -9.21 8.49
C ALA A 97 13.36 -7.93 7.66
N LEU A 98 13.50 -6.78 8.30
CA LEU A 98 13.31 -5.46 7.68
C LEU A 98 14.59 -4.64 7.88
N THR A 99 14.93 -3.85 6.86
CA THR A 99 15.99 -2.84 6.91
C THR A 99 15.36 -1.45 6.94
N VAL A 100 15.92 -0.54 7.74
CA VAL A 100 15.50 0.87 7.74
C VAL A 100 16.06 1.56 6.50
N VAL A 101 15.19 2.07 5.64
CA VAL A 101 15.55 2.86 4.45
C VAL A 101 15.66 4.34 4.84
N SER A 102 14.67 4.86 5.56
CA SER A 102 14.66 6.23 6.08
C SER A 102 13.89 6.31 7.39
N SER A 103 14.18 7.34 8.18
CA SER A 103 13.51 7.60 9.45
C SER A 103 13.56 9.09 9.77
N GLU A 104 12.41 9.72 9.91
CA GLU A 104 12.27 11.14 10.23
C GLU A 104 11.08 11.39 11.16
N MET A 105 11.16 12.45 11.96
CA MET A 105 10.05 12.86 12.83
C MET A 105 9.52 14.19 12.35
N PHE A 106 8.22 14.26 12.11
CA PHE A 106 7.55 15.51 11.76
C PHE A 106 7.35 16.39 13.00
N ASP A 107 7.19 17.70 12.80
CA ASP A 107 6.90 18.65 13.89
C ASP A 107 5.62 18.33 14.65
N SER A 108 4.71 17.56 14.04
CA SER A 108 3.49 17.03 14.69
C SER A 108 3.75 15.92 15.71
N GLY A 109 4.98 15.40 15.78
CA GLY A 109 5.35 14.23 16.59
C GLY A 109 5.07 12.89 15.91
N VAL A 110 4.59 12.89 14.67
CA VAL A 110 4.45 11.66 13.86
C VAL A 110 5.84 11.19 13.45
N HIS A 111 6.15 9.92 13.72
CA HIS A 111 7.38 9.28 13.25
C HIS A 111 7.10 8.60 11.91
N HIS A 112 7.75 9.09 10.86
CA HIS A 112 7.75 8.47 9.55
C HIS A 112 8.98 7.57 9.42
N VAL A 113 8.75 6.28 9.20
CA VAL A 113 9.83 5.31 8.97
C VAL A 113 9.51 4.46 7.76
N VAL A 114 10.47 4.38 6.84
CA VAL A 114 10.38 3.54 5.65
C VAL A 114 11.23 2.31 5.88
N TYR A 115 10.61 1.13 5.76
CA TYR A 115 11.29 -0.15 5.82
C TYR A 115 11.27 -0.86 4.46
N ALA A 116 12.33 -1.58 4.14
CA ALA A 116 12.35 -2.54 3.03
C ALA A 116 12.51 -3.96 3.58
N PRO A 117 11.80 -4.98 3.06
CA PRO A 117 12.09 -6.37 3.38
C PRO A 117 13.54 -6.71 3.03
N GLN A 118 14.25 -7.32 3.98
CA GLN A 118 15.60 -7.80 3.75
C GLN A 118 15.53 -8.98 2.78
N GLN A 119 16.18 -8.84 1.62
CA GLN A 119 16.35 -9.95 0.69
C GLN A 119 17.21 -11.03 1.35
N ALA A 120 16.76 -12.28 1.25
CA ALA A 120 17.46 -13.46 1.79
C ALA A 120 18.76 -13.73 1.04
#